data_AF-A0A8T4MKF4-F1
#
_entry.id   AF-A0A8T4MKF4-F1
#
_cell.length_a   1.000
_cell.length_b   1.000
_cell.length_c   1.000
_cell.angle_alpha   90.00
_cell.angle_beta   90.00
_cell.angle_gamma   90.00
#
_symmetry.space_group_name_H-M   'P 1'
#
loop_
_entity.id
_entity.type
_entity.pdbx_description
1 polymer ?
#
loop_
_entity_poly.entity_id
_entity_poly.type
_entity_poly.pdbx_seq_one_letter_code
_entity_poly.pdbx_strand_id
1 'polypeptide(L)'
;MAWFDKLKALFNFELNSPLISVNVTKNSDNAFQDREFVLDENKGQLIINYDKLNLDKKQKLRQIFRDKVEGGGEIFEINSFKLLSELYNYQKSKGEDKKILDFFSSLIPKEDLEALESSLFLRRKFNEKKDIRKLKEDIRRRFGDRGNNIANLCTAGYFEKFLIPLFNSSKEDFERIYEVVISKLVLVIFCS
;
A
#
# COMPACT_ATOMS: atom_id res chain seq x y z
N MET A 1 -1.71 -4.97 -27.25
CA MET A 1 -2.72 -5.31 -26.22
C MET A 1 -2.04 -5.34 -24.87
N ALA A 2 -2.64 -4.76 -23.83
CA ALA A 2 -2.10 -4.85 -22.49
C ALA A 2 -2.15 -6.31 -22.00
N TRP A 3 -1.24 -6.69 -21.10
CA TRP A 3 -1.17 -8.06 -20.58
C TRP A 3 -2.52 -8.56 -20.03
N PHE A 4 -3.23 -7.70 -19.32
CA PHE A 4 -4.52 -8.05 -18.73
C PHE A 4 -5.63 -8.21 -19.78
N ASP A 5 -5.58 -7.48 -20.90
CA ASP A 5 -6.52 -7.66 -22.01
C ASP A 5 -6.39 -9.04 -22.65
N LYS A 6 -5.16 -9.59 -22.69
CA LYS A 6 -4.93 -10.97 -23.15
C LYS A 6 -5.62 -11.99 -22.22
N LEU A 7 -5.63 -11.74 -20.90
CA LEU A 7 -6.36 -12.59 -19.94
C LEU A 7 -7.88 -12.43 -20.08
N LYS A 8 -8.38 -11.19 -20.22
CA LYS A 8 -9.80 -10.93 -20.49
C LYS A 8 -10.27 -11.67 -21.74
N ALA A 9 -9.49 -11.61 -22.82
CA ALA A 9 -9.79 -12.31 -24.06
C ALA A 9 -9.74 -13.84 -23.92
N LEU A 10 -8.79 -14.38 -23.13
CA LEU A 10 -8.64 -15.83 -22.94
C LEU A 10 -9.83 -16.45 -22.19
N PHE A 11 -10.36 -15.74 -21.20
CA PHE A 11 -11.43 -16.22 -20.32
C PHE A 11 -12.80 -15.57 -20.58
N ASN A 12 -12.85 -14.66 -21.55
CA ASN A 12 -14.05 -13.93 -21.95
C ASN A 12 -14.78 -13.25 -20.77
N PHE A 13 -14.05 -12.44 -20.01
CA PHE A 13 -14.62 -11.63 -18.92
C PHE A 13 -14.25 -10.15 -19.07
N GLU A 14 -15.09 -9.30 -18.50
CA GLU A 14 -14.81 -7.87 -18.35
C GLU A 14 -14.61 -7.53 -16.88
N LEU A 15 -13.58 -6.74 -16.58
CA LEU A 15 -13.36 -6.20 -15.25
C LEU A 15 -12.68 -4.84 -15.35
N ASN A 16 -13.28 -3.84 -14.70
CA ASN A 16 -12.77 -2.49 -14.60
C ASN A 16 -12.32 -2.23 -13.16
N SER A 17 -11.24 -2.90 -12.75
CA SER A 17 -10.56 -2.65 -11.47
C SER A 17 -9.13 -2.17 -11.72
N PRO A 18 -8.65 -1.12 -11.02
CA PRO A 18 -7.28 -0.64 -11.15
C PRO A 18 -6.24 -1.60 -10.55
N LEU A 19 -6.66 -2.51 -9.66
CA LEU A 19 -5.82 -3.52 -9.00
C LEU A 19 -6.50 -4.88 -9.08
N ILE A 20 -5.80 -5.87 -9.66
CA ILE A 20 -6.33 -7.23 -9.85
C ILE A 20 -5.29 -8.25 -9.45
N SER A 21 -5.63 -9.15 -8.52
CA SER A 21 -4.81 -10.29 -8.15
C SER A 21 -5.14 -11.47 -9.05
N VAL A 22 -4.15 -11.97 -9.80
CA VAL A 22 -4.32 -13.19 -10.60
C VAL A 22 -3.64 -14.35 -9.89
N ASN A 23 -4.42 -15.35 -9.47
CA ASN A 23 -3.93 -16.57 -8.82
C ASN A 23 -4.15 -17.76 -9.74
N VAL A 24 -3.08 -18.48 -10.06
CA VAL A 24 -3.18 -19.72 -10.84
C VAL A 24 -2.96 -20.88 -9.87
N THR A 25 -3.97 -21.74 -9.71
CA THR A 25 -3.91 -22.87 -8.78
C THR A 25 -3.88 -24.19 -9.54
N LYS A 26 -3.22 -25.20 -8.94
CA LYS A 26 -3.33 -26.62 -9.30
C LYS A 26 -3.98 -27.30 -8.09
N ASN A 27 -5.05 -28.06 -8.31
CA ASN A 27 -5.96 -28.57 -7.26
C ASN A 27 -6.53 -27.45 -6.37
N SER A 28 -7.53 -26.73 -6.86
CA SER A 28 -8.31 -25.85 -6.00
C SER A 28 -9.01 -26.66 -4.91
N ASP A 29 -8.94 -26.18 -3.66
CA ASP A 29 -9.86 -26.56 -2.59
C ASP A 29 -11.29 -26.71 -3.14
N ASN A 30 -12.03 -27.70 -2.66
CA ASN A 30 -13.26 -28.27 -3.21
C ASN A 30 -14.36 -27.28 -3.66
N ALA A 31 -14.27 -25.98 -3.36
CA ALA A 31 -15.20 -24.94 -3.75
C ALA A 31 -15.18 -24.56 -5.25
N PHE A 32 -14.15 -24.94 -6.02
CA PHE A 32 -13.96 -24.48 -7.41
C PHE A 32 -13.70 -25.58 -8.44
N GLN A 33 -14.03 -26.83 -8.10
CA GLN A 33 -13.63 -27.98 -8.91
C GLN A 33 -14.14 -27.92 -10.36
N ASP A 34 -15.32 -27.37 -10.65
CA ASP A 34 -15.89 -27.48 -12.02
C ASP A 34 -15.70 -26.25 -12.91
N ARG A 35 -15.04 -25.18 -12.41
CA ARG A 35 -14.88 -23.93 -13.17
C ARG A 35 -13.45 -23.72 -13.62
N GLU A 36 -13.26 -23.23 -14.85
CA GLU A 36 -11.96 -22.84 -15.38
C GLU A 36 -11.37 -21.61 -14.66
N PHE A 37 -12.24 -20.67 -14.26
CA PHE A 37 -11.85 -19.49 -13.50
C PHE A 37 -12.98 -19.00 -12.59
N VAL A 38 -12.62 -18.19 -11.59
CA VAL A 38 -13.54 -17.44 -10.73
C VAL A 38 -13.06 -16.00 -10.64
N LEU A 39 -13.99 -15.07 -10.84
CA LEU A 39 -13.78 -13.65 -10.64
C LEU A 39 -14.50 -13.23 -9.35
N ASP A 40 -13.73 -12.80 -8.35
CA ASP A 40 -14.25 -12.12 -7.16
C ASP A 40 -14.10 -10.62 -7.39
N GLU A 41 -15.16 -9.99 -7.91
CA GLU A 41 -15.19 -8.55 -8.19
C GLU A 41 -15.01 -7.71 -6.91
N ASN A 42 -15.55 -8.18 -5.78
CA ASN A 42 -15.44 -7.48 -4.49
C ASN A 42 -14.00 -7.43 -3.99
N LYS A 43 -13.21 -8.48 -4.27
CA LYS A 43 -11.79 -8.56 -3.88
C LYS A 43 -10.82 -8.19 -5.00
N GLY A 44 -11.32 -7.89 -6.20
CA GLY A 44 -10.49 -7.70 -7.39
C GLY A 44 -9.59 -8.91 -7.65
N GLN A 45 -10.12 -10.13 -7.53
CA GLN A 45 -9.33 -11.36 -7.61
C GLN A 45 -9.80 -12.24 -8.76
N LEU A 46 -8.88 -12.62 -9.64
CA LEU A 46 -9.06 -13.65 -10.67
C LEU A 46 -8.35 -14.93 -10.21
N ILE A 47 -9.10 -16.00 -9.99
CA ILE A 47 -8.57 -17.32 -9.66
C ILE A 47 -8.73 -18.20 -10.90
N ILE A 48 -7.63 -18.72 -11.42
CA ILE A 48 -7.58 -19.59 -12.60
C ILE A 48 -7.25 -21.00 -12.13
N ASN A 49 -8.12 -21.95 -12.44
CA ASN A 49 -7.89 -23.36 -12.14
C ASN A 49 -7.14 -24.00 -13.30
N TYR A 50 -5.82 -24.15 -13.16
CA TYR A 50 -4.97 -24.64 -14.24
C TYR A 50 -5.37 -26.03 -14.71
N ASP A 51 -5.84 -26.90 -13.81
CA ASP A 51 -6.10 -28.29 -14.15
C ASP A 51 -7.32 -28.47 -15.05
N LYS A 52 -8.32 -27.58 -14.89
CA LYS A 52 -9.55 -27.57 -15.69
C LYS A 52 -9.41 -26.88 -17.05
N LEU A 53 -8.29 -26.22 -17.31
CA LEU A 53 -8.03 -25.65 -18.64
C LEU A 53 -7.73 -26.75 -19.67
N ASN A 54 -8.27 -26.60 -20.86
CA ASN A 54 -7.87 -27.40 -22.02
C ASN A 54 -6.42 -27.07 -22.45
N LEU A 55 -5.82 -27.91 -23.29
CA LEU A 55 -4.43 -27.77 -23.74
C LEU A 55 -4.15 -26.42 -24.42
N ASP A 56 -5.07 -25.94 -25.25
CA ASP A 56 -4.95 -24.64 -25.94
C ASP A 56 -4.92 -23.47 -24.95
N LYS A 57 -5.87 -23.43 -23.99
CA LYS A 57 -5.91 -22.41 -22.93
C LYS A 57 -4.69 -22.49 -22.02
N LYS A 58 -4.18 -23.70 -21.71
CA LYS A 58 -2.93 -23.87 -20.94
C LYS A 58 -1.73 -23.26 -21.65
N GLN A 59 -1.61 -23.47 -22.96
CA GLN A 59 -0.52 -22.92 -23.77
C GLN A 59 -0.62 -21.40 -23.86
N LYS A 60 -1.81 -20.86 -24.15
CA LYS A 60 -2.06 -19.41 -24.19
C LYS A 60 -1.79 -18.75 -22.83
N LEU A 61 -2.23 -19.35 -21.74
CA LEU A 61 -1.96 -18.85 -20.39
C LEU A 61 -0.45 -18.80 -20.10
N ARG A 62 0.29 -19.86 -20.43
CA ARG A 62 1.75 -19.88 -20.28
C ARG A 62 2.42 -18.78 -21.10
N GLN A 63 1.99 -18.57 -22.34
CA GLN A 63 2.50 -17.51 -23.21
C GLN A 63 2.25 -16.13 -22.58
N ILE A 64 1.04 -15.86 -22.10
CA ILE A 64 0.67 -14.59 -21.47
C ILE A 64 1.53 -14.29 -20.23
N PHE A 65 1.78 -15.29 -19.38
CA PHE A 65 2.64 -15.13 -18.21
C PHE A 65 4.12 -14.99 -18.59
N ARG A 66 4.60 -15.74 -19.58
CA ARG A 66 5.97 -15.62 -20.08
C ARG A 66 6.24 -14.23 -20.65
N ASP A 67 5.36 -13.73 -21.52
CA ASP A 67 5.45 -12.38 -22.10
C ASP A 67 5.51 -11.30 -21.00
N LYS A 68 4.81 -11.50 -19.87
CA LYS A 68 4.83 -10.57 -18.74
C LYS A 68 6.17 -10.59 -18.02
N VAL A 69 6.71 -11.77 -17.73
CA VAL A 69 8.01 -11.91 -17.04
C VAL A 69 9.14 -11.39 -17.92
N GLU A 70 9.17 -11.78 -19.20
CA GLU A 70 10.19 -11.33 -20.16
C GLU A 70 10.09 -9.83 -20.47
N GLY A 71 8.88 -9.27 -20.41
CA GLY A 71 8.64 -7.82 -20.51
C GLY A 71 8.92 -7.02 -19.24
N GLY A 72 9.54 -7.61 -18.21
CA GLY A 72 9.87 -6.94 -16.94
C GLY A 72 8.69 -6.73 -16.01
N GLY A 73 7.59 -7.46 -16.20
CA GLY A 73 6.42 -7.40 -15.35
C GLY A 73 6.63 -8.06 -13.98
N GLU A 74 6.32 -7.33 -12.93
CA GLU A 74 6.42 -7.81 -11.56
C GLU A 74 5.29 -8.80 -11.23
N ILE A 75 5.66 -10.00 -10.78
CA ILE A 75 4.74 -10.96 -10.17
C ILE A 75 4.78 -10.69 -8.66
N PHE A 76 3.68 -10.16 -8.12
CA PHE A 76 3.60 -9.89 -6.69
C PHE A 76 3.26 -11.17 -5.91
N GLU A 77 3.97 -11.38 -4.81
CA GLU A 77 3.55 -12.32 -3.77
C GLU A 77 2.15 -11.91 -3.25
N ILE A 78 1.30 -12.90 -2.92
CA ILE A 78 -0.09 -12.68 -2.46
C ILE A 78 -0.13 -11.67 -1.29
N ASN A 79 0.84 -11.74 -0.38
CA ASN A 79 0.97 -10.83 0.76
C ASN A 79 1.26 -9.39 0.33
N SER A 80 2.09 -9.20 -0.70
CA SER A 80 2.39 -7.88 -1.28
C SER A 80 1.16 -7.27 -1.97
N PHE A 81 0.37 -8.08 -2.69
CA PHE A 81 -0.88 -7.61 -3.28
C PHE A 81 -1.90 -7.17 -2.23
N LYS A 82 -2.04 -7.93 -1.14
CA LYS A 82 -2.93 -7.58 -0.04
C LYS A 82 -2.52 -6.24 0.59
N LEU A 83 -1.22 -6.05 0.82
CA LEU A 83 -0.69 -4.80 1.34
C LEU A 83 -0.97 -3.61 0.39
N LEU A 84 -0.77 -3.80 -0.91
CA LEU A 84 -1.07 -2.78 -1.93
C LEU A 84 -2.57 -2.44 -1.98
N SER A 85 -3.44 -3.44 -1.90
CA SER A 85 -4.89 -3.24 -1.84
C SER A 85 -5.30 -2.48 -0.57
N GLU A 86 -4.71 -2.82 0.57
CA GLU A 86 -4.94 -2.12 1.83
C GLU A 86 -4.46 -0.66 1.77
N LEU A 87 -3.30 -0.41 1.16
CA LEU A 87 -2.76 0.94 0.95
C LEU A 87 -3.65 1.75 0.01
N TYR A 88 -4.12 1.16 -1.09
CA TYR A 88 -5.03 1.82 -2.02
C TYR A 88 -6.35 2.22 -1.35
N ASN A 89 -6.95 1.31 -0.59
CA ASN A 89 -8.18 1.59 0.16
C ASN A 89 -7.97 2.67 1.23
N TYR A 90 -6.79 2.66 1.86
CA TYR A 90 -6.38 3.73 2.77
C TYR A 90 -6.32 5.07 2.04
N GLN A 91 -5.60 5.17 0.91
CA GLN A 91 -5.45 6.43 0.17
C GLN A 91 -6.79 7.02 -0.31
N LYS A 92 -7.76 6.16 -0.66
CA LYS A 92 -9.09 6.61 -1.12
C LYS A 92 -9.91 7.29 -0.02
N SER A 93 -9.83 6.80 1.21
CA SER A 93 -10.70 7.27 2.30
C SER A 93 -9.96 8.12 3.32
N LYS A 94 -8.67 7.83 3.54
CA LYS A 94 -7.77 8.31 4.60
C LYS A 94 -8.30 8.15 6.03
N GLY A 95 -9.58 7.79 6.19
CA GLY A 95 -10.23 7.55 7.48
C GLY A 95 -10.11 8.74 8.42
N GLU A 96 -9.87 8.43 9.70
CA GLU A 96 -9.66 9.43 10.74
C GLU A 96 -8.36 10.23 10.56
N ASP A 97 -7.36 9.63 9.90
CA ASP A 97 -6.07 10.25 9.60
C ASP A 97 -6.19 11.43 8.62
N LYS A 98 -7.31 11.53 7.88
CA LYS A 98 -7.59 12.65 6.98
C LYS A 98 -7.49 14.00 7.68
N LYS A 99 -7.99 14.11 8.93
CA LYS A 99 -7.96 15.38 9.68
C LYS A 99 -6.53 15.84 9.96
N ILE A 100 -5.63 14.90 10.25
CA ILE A 100 -4.22 15.19 10.50
C ILE A 100 -3.57 15.64 9.20
N LEU A 101 -3.79 14.92 8.11
CA LEU A 101 -3.23 15.25 6.80
C LEU A 101 -3.72 16.60 6.28
N ASP A 102 -5.01 16.89 6.42
CA ASP A 102 -5.60 18.17 6.02
C ASP A 102 -4.99 19.32 6.84
N PHE A 103 -4.80 19.14 8.15
CA PHE A 103 -4.16 20.13 9.01
C PHE A 103 -2.73 20.46 8.56
N PHE A 104 -1.92 19.44 8.28
CA PHE A 104 -0.51 19.65 7.89
C PHE A 104 -0.32 20.01 6.41
N SER A 105 -1.33 19.83 5.56
CA SER A 105 -1.20 19.91 4.09
C SER A 105 -0.57 21.20 3.55
N SER A 106 -0.80 22.33 4.23
CA SER A 106 -0.25 23.65 3.88
C SER A 106 0.83 24.14 4.84
N LEU A 107 1.13 23.38 5.90
CA LEU A 107 2.04 23.77 6.97
C LEU A 107 3.44 23.17 6.81
N ILE A 108 3.54 22.03 6.11
CA ILE A 108 4.80 21.29 5.95
C ILE A 108 5.11 21.05 4.47
N PRO A 109 6.38 20.81 4.11
CA PRO A 109 6.76 20.46 2.75
C PRO A 109 5.98 19.25 2.23
N LYS A 110 5.68 19.25 0.93
CA LYS A 110 4.92 18.18 0.27
C LYS A 110 5.54 16.79 0.52
N GLU A 111 6.87 16.68 0.46
CA GLU A 111 7.58 15.42 0.69
C GLU A 111 7.37 14.90 2.12
N ASP A 112 7.39 15.80 3.11
CA ASP A 112 7.13 15.44 4.50
C ASP A 112 5.66 15.05 4.72
N LEU A 113 4.73 15.67 3.98
CA LEU A 113 3.32 15.29 3.99
C LEU A 113 3.10 13.89 3.41
N GLU A 114 3.78 13.54 2.32
CA GLU A 114 3.76 12.19 1.74
C GLU A 114 4.38 11.15 2.70
N ALA A 115 5.45 11.53 3.41
CA ALA A 115 6.04 10.70 4.44
C ALA A 115 5.10 10.53 5.65
N LEU A 116 4.38 11.58 6.05
CA LEU A 116 3.38 11.53 7.11
C LEU A 116 2.21 10.62 6.74
N GLU A 117 1.68 10.72 5.52
CA GLU A 117 0.62 9.83 5.04
C GLU A 117 1.05 8.36 5.08
N SER A 118 2.27 8.07 4.62
CA SER A 118 2.84 6.72 4.69
C SER A 118 3.03 6.25 6.14
N SER A 119 3.41 7.16 7.03
CA SER A 119 3.63 6.90 8.46
C SER A 119 2.33 6.64 9.22
N LEU A 120 1.24 7.30 8.84
CA LEU A 120 -0.10 7.09 9.40
C LEU A 120 -0.63 5.70 9.01
N PHE A 121 -0.45 5.30 7.75
CA PHE A 121 -0.73 3.93 7.31
C PHE A 121 0.11 2.90 8.09
N LEU A 122 1.41 3.15 8.25
CA LEU A 122 2.29 2.30 9.06
C LEU A 122 1.80 2.19 10.51
N ARG A 123 1.41 3.30 11.14
CA ARG A 123 0.87 3.32 12.51
C ARG A 123 -0.40 2.49 12.63
N ARG A 124 -1.30 2.56 11.65
CA ARG A 124 -2.49 1.72 11.60
C ARG A 124 -2.13 0.23 11.56
N LYS A 125 -1.18 -0.16 10.71
CA LYS A 125 -0.70 -1.56 10.62
C LYS A 125 -0.03 -2.02 11.92
N PHE A 126 0.71 -1.15 12.59
CA PHE A 126 1.27 -1.41 13.91
C PHE A 126 0.17 -1.66 14.95
N ASN A 127 -0.86 -0.82 14.99
CA ASN A 127 -2.02 -0.99 15.88
C ASN A 127 -2.81 -2.28 15.59
N GLU A 128 -2.85 -2.70 14.33
CA GLU A 128 -3.40 -4.00 13.87
C GLU A 128 -2.48 -5.20 14.20
N LYS A 129 -1.37 -4.98 14.94
CA LYS A 129 -0.34 -5.97 15.31
C LYS A 129 0.29 -6.67 14.10
N LYS A 130 0.44 -5.96 12.98
CA LYS A 130 1.12 -6.46 11.77
C LYS A 130 2.61 -6.16 11.80
N ASP A 131 3.40 -6.95 11.08
CA ASP A 131 4.81 -6.66 10.86
C ASP A 131 4.95 -5.42 9.98
N ILE A 132 5.54 -4.36 10.54
CA ILE A 132 5.74 -3.07 9.88
C ILE A 132 7.17 -2.84 9.39
N ARG A 133 8.09 -3.80 9.57
CA ARG A 133 9.52 -3.60 9.28
C ARG A 133 9.75 -3.18 7.82
N LYS A 134 9.12 -3.87 6.88
CA LYS A 134 9.20 -3.54 5.45
C LYS A 134 8.64 -2.15 5.15
N LEU A 135 7.47 -1.82 5.69
CA LEU A 135 6.87 -0.48 5.53
C LEU A 135 7.78 0.62 6.07
N LYS A 136 8.40 0.41 7.24
CA LYS A 136 9.34 1.36 7.83
C LYS A 136 10.58 1.54 6.96
N GLU A 137 11.11 0.43 6.45
CA GLU A 137 12.25 0.44 5.53
C GLU A 137 11.92 1.16 4.22
N ASP A 138 10.73 0.95 3.66
CA ASP A 138 10.26 1.62 2.44
C ASP A 138 10.12 3.13 2.64
N ILE A 139 9.56 3.57 3.78
CA ILE A 139 9.49 4.99 4.14
C ILE A 139 10.91 5.58 4.21
N ARG A 140 11.83 4.90 4.89
CA ARG A 140 13.22 5.37 5.01
C ARG A 140 13.93 5.40 3.66
N ARG A 141 13.71 4.41 2.79
CA ARG A 141 14.30 4.38 1.44
C ARG A 141 13.80 5.53 0.58
N ARG A 142 12.50 5.86 0.67
CA ARG A 142 11.88 6.89 -0.16
C ARG A 142 12.17 8.32 0.31
N PHE A 143 12.20 8.54 1.63
CA PHE A 143 12.24 9.87 2.23
C PHE A 143 13.47 10.09 3.14
N GLY A 144 14.42 9.16 3.13
CA GLY A 144 15.65 9.24 3.91
C GLY A 144 15.42 9.27 5.42
N ASP A 145 16.33 9.96 6.12
CA ASP A 145 16.26 10.11 7.58
C ASP A 145 15.07 10.96 8.02
N ARG A 146 14.67 11.97 7.23
CA ARG A 146 13.45 12.77 7.50
C ARG A 146 12.21 11.89 7.59
N GLY A 147 12.02 11.01 6.60
CA GLY A 147 10.90 10.07 6.62
C GLY A 147 10.91 9.12 7.81
N ASN A 148 12.08 8.62 8.19
CA ASN A 148 12.22 7.80 9.40
C ASN A 148 11.84 8.58 10.67
N ASN A 149 12.20 9.87 10.75
CA ASN A 149 11.88 10.74 11.89
C ASN A 149 10.38 11.02 11.96
N ILE A 150 9.76 11.35 10.83
CA ILE A 150 8.31 11.52 10.70
C ILE A 150 7.59 10.24 11.12
N ALA A 151 8.05 9.07 10.68
CA ALA A 151 7.47 7.79 11.07
C ALA A 151 7.53 7.57 12.58
N ASN A 152 8.69 7.80 13.21
CA ASN A 152 8.84 7.66 14.66
C ASN A 152 7.91 8.62 15.42
N LEU A 153 7.90 9.91 15.04
CA LEU A 153 7.07 10.93 15.68
C LEU A 153 5.57 10.65 15.51
N CYS A 154 5.15 10.25 14.31
CA CYS A 154 3.79 9.85 14.00
C CYS A 154 3.34 8.66 14.84
N THR A 155 4.16 7.61 14.92
CA THR A 155 3.84 6.42 15.73
C THR A 155 3.78 6.71 17.23
N ALA A 156 4.57 7.67 17.73
CA ALA A 156 4.52 8.14 19.11
C ALA A 156 3.36 9.12 19.39
N GLY A 157 2.64 9.59 18.36
CA GLY A 157 1.52 10.51 18.48
C GLY A 157 1.92 11.99 18.68
N TYR A 158 3.16 12.34 18.34
CA TYR A 158 3.66 13.72 18.47
C TYR A 158 2.95 14.71 17.54
N PHE A 159 2.47 14.26 16.38
CA PHE A 159 1.74 15.14 15.46
C PHE A 159 0.49 15.70 16.13
N GLU A 160 -0.30 14.86 16.79
CA GLU A 160 -1.55 15.24 17.42
C GLU A 160 -1.37 15.83 18.82
N LYS A 161 -0.48 15.23 19.62
CA LYS A 161 -0.33 15.60 21.04
C LYS A 161 0.63 16.76 21.29
N PHE A 162 1.46 17.11 20.30
CA PHE A 162 2.49 18.13 20.47
C PHE A 162 2.50 19.15 19.32
N LEU A 163 2.67 18.72 18.07
CA LEU A 163 2.84 19.63 16.94
C LEU A 163 1.57 20.45 16.62
N ILE A 164 0.39 19.83 16.65
CA ILE A 164 -0.89 20.56 16.50
C ILE A 164 -1.08 21.60 17.63
N PRO A 165 -0.99 21.23 18.93
CA PRO A 165 -1.06 22.21 20.02
C PRO A 165 0.00 23.31 19.92
N LEU A 166 1.22 22.97 19.52
CA LEU A 166 2.31 23.93 19.36
C LEU A 166 1.98 24.97 18.27
N PHE A 167 1.53 24.52 17.10
CA PHE A 167 1.11 25.43 16.03
C PHE A 167 -0.01 26.37 16.46
N ASN A 168 -1.02 25.84 17.16
CA ASN A 168 -2.14 26.63 17.66
C ASN A 168 -1.71 27.65 18.73
N SER A 169 -0.58 27.42 19.39
CA SER A 169 -0.03 28.30 20.43
C SER A 169 0.96 29.33 19.86
N SER A 170 1.84 28.91 18.95
CA SER A 170 2.88 29.73 18.34
C SER A 170 3.31 29.12 17.00
N LYS A 171 2.94 29.79 15.90
CA LYS A 171 3.33 29.37 14.54
C LYS A 171 4.84 29.42 14.33
N GLU A 172 5.50 30.45 14.86
CA GLU A 172 6.95 30.63 14.75
C GLU A 172 7.71 29.51 15.48
N ASP A 173 7.26 29.13 16.68
CA ASP A 173 7.85 28.00 17.39
C ASP A 173 7.58 26.68 16.69
N PHE A 174 6.40 26.50 16.11
CA PHE A 174 6.11 25.33 15.28
C PHE A 174 7.10 25.21 14.12
N GLU A 175 7.29 26.25 13.31
CA GLU A 175 8.20 26.20 12.14
C GLU A 175 9.64 25.85 12.57
N ARG A 176 10.12 26.49 13.64
CA ARG A 176 11.46 26.24 14.18
C ARG A 176 11.60 24.83 14.75
N ILE A 177 10.67 24.39 15.57
CA ILE A 177 10.74 23.08 16.25
C ILE A 177 10.51 21.96 15.26
N TYR A 178 9.54 22.09 14.35
CA TYR A 178 9.24 21.11 13.32
C TYR A 178 10.49 20.77 12.53
N GLU A 179 11.19 21.77 12.01
CA GLU A 179 12.38 21.53 11.19
C GLU A 179 13.49 20.85 12.01
N VAL A 180 13.67 21.22 13.28
CA VAL A 180 14.66 20.58 14.15
C VAL A 180 14.33 19.10 14.41
N VAL A 181 13.08 18.78 14.74
CA VAL A 181 12.69 17.40 15.09
C VAL A 181 12.66 16.49 13.86
N ILE A 182 12.27 17.01 12.69
CA ILE A 182 12.25 16.25 11.45
C ILE A 182 13.66 16.07 10.87
N SER A 183 14.55 17.06 10.97
CA SER A 183 15.90 16.95 10.41
C SER A 183 16.91 16.23 11.29
N LYS A 184 16.90 16.46 12.61
CA LYS A 184 18.04 16.07 13.47
C LYS A 184 17.79 14.86 14.35
N LEU A 185 16.56 14.32 14.39
CA LEU A 185 16.14 13.28 15.33
C LEU A 185 16.75 13.53 16.71
N VAL A 186 16.55 14.73 17.24
CA VAL A 186 16.89 14.98 18.65
C VAL A 186 16.08 13.95 19.43
N LEU A 187 16.71 13.23 20.36
CA LEU A 187 16.03 12.45 21.38
C LEU A 187 15.13 13.42 22.16
N VAL A 188 13.94 13.68 21.63
CA VAL A 188 12.96 14.52 22.26
C VAL A 188 12.28 13.64 23.29
N ILE A 189 12.90 13.54 24.46
CA ILE A 189 12.27 13.06 25.68
C ILE A 189 11.38 14.20 26.16
N PHE A 190 10.15 14.26 25.67
CA PHE A 190 9.12 15.02 26.39
C PHE A 190 8.59 14.11 27.49
N CYS A 191 9.12 14.29 28.70
CA CYS A 191 8.54 13.69 29.90
C CYS A 191 7.13 14.25 30.08
N SER A 192 6.15 13.34 30.14
CA SER A 192 4.81 13.62 30.67
C SER A 192 4.83 13.67 32.19
#